data_AF-A0A4W5PU88-F1
#
_entry.id   AF-A0A4W5PU88-F1
#
_cell.length_a   1.000
_cell.length_b   1.000
_cell.length_c   1.000
_cell.angle_alpha   90.00
_cell.angle_beta   90.00
_cell.angle_gamma   90.00
#
_symmetry.space_group_name_H-M   'P 1'
#
loop_
_entity.id
_entity.type
_entity.pdbx_description
1 polymer ?
#
loop_
_entity_poly.entity_id
_entity_poly.type
_entity_poly.pdbx_seq_one_letter_code
_entity_poly.pdbx_strand_id
1 'polypeptide(L)'
;MFIVQVGALLIALIYYANAQTSVVAVNTTIPGSELSANGLRQLAAAVVPQSPVFHPSLRSQFSLNLLSAFPEDLEVSDYCVALLAIFGQRYSTYVNCLVPAARPVKVCQNCYGTYGNLMEIYKNISDQMGPGNVSCRDSLLRSDRLMLVFLLYSNLEDIWTASECNRCVSLTHHSLTNDTLYFMATLNQSLSCFEKYQKQGNHSELCTECKATYRGLNELYSRMEKNHTLCIDIEDSMNMTRILWSKKFNCSFPRAETVPVIAVSSFMLFLPIIFYLSSFLHSEQKKRKLIHRE
;
A
#
# COMPACT_ATOMS: atom_id res chain seq x y z
N MET A 1 -41.98 -34.81 -19.22
CA MET A 1 -41.67 -33.58 -19.97
C MET A 1 -40.84 -32.59 -19.15
N PHE A 2 -41.14 -32.35 -17.86
CA PHE A 2 -40.39 -31.43 -16.99
C PHE A 2 -38.90 -31.79 -16.75
N ILE A 3 -38.53 -33.07 -16.66
CA ILE A 3 -37.14 -33.49 -16.36
C ILE A 3 -36.17 -33.15 -17.51
N VAL A 4 -36.62 -33.30 -18.77
CA VAL A 4 -35.80 -32.97 -19.95
C VAL A 4 -35.62 -31.45 -20.07
N GLN A 5 -36.63 -30.67 -19.67
CA GLN A 5 -36.59 -29.21 -19.64
C GLN A 5 -35.62 -28.68 -18.57
N VAL A 6 -35.59 -29.29 -17.39
CA VAL A 6 -34.65 -28.93 -16.30
C VAL A 6 -33.21 -29.34 -16.65
N GLY A 7 -33.02 -30.51 -17.29
CA GLY A 7 -31.71 -30.94 -17.78
C GLY A 7 -31.15 -29.99 -18.86
N ALA A 8 -31.98 -29.55 -19.80
CA ALA A 8 -31.58 -28.58 -20.82
C ALA A 8 -31.24 -27.20 -20.22
N LEU A 9 -31.98 -26.76 -19.20
CA LEU A 9 -31.71 -25.50 -18.48
C LEU A 9 -30.39 -25.56 -17.69
N LEU A 10 -30.07 -26.69 -17.06
CA LEU A 10 -28.80 -26.87 -16.34
C LEU A 10 -27.60 -26.89 -17.30
N ILE A 11 -27.72 -27.56 -18.45
CA ILE A 11 -26.67 -27.56 -19.48
C ILE A 11 -26.49 -26.15 -20.06
N ALA A 12 -27.59 -25.42 -20.29
CA ALA A 12 -27.55 -24.03 -20.73
C ALA A 12 -26.91 -23.10 -19.68
N LEU A 13 -27.16 -23.31 -18.39
CA LEU A 13 -26.54 -22.55 -17.30
C LEU A 13 -25.03 -22.84 -17.17
N ILE A 14 -24.60 -24.09 -17.39
CA ILE A 14 -23.17 -24.44 -17.42
C ILE A 14 -22.48 -23.80 -18.63
N TYR A 15 -23.15 -23.77 -19.79
CA TYR A 15 -22.64 -23.08 -20.98
C TYR A 15 -22.59 -21.55 -20.79
N TYR A 16 -23.59 -20.96 -20.13
CA TYR A 16 -23.61 -19.52 -19.81
C TYR A 16 -22.56 -19.14 -18.77
N ALA A 17 -22.31 -19.99 -17.77
CA ALA A 17 -21.26 -19.78 -16.77
C ALA A 17 -19.84 -19.81 -17.39
N ASN A 18 -19.62 -20.67 -18.39
CA ASN A 18 -18.37 -20.74 -19.14
C ASN A 18 -18.20 -19.62 -20.18
N ALA A 19 -19.28 -18.95 -20.59
CA ALA A 19 -19.23 -17.83 -21.53
C ALA A 19 -18.92 -16.47 -20.85
N GLN A 20 -19.03 -16.38 -19.51
CA GLN A 20 -18.83 -15.13 -18.76
C GLN A 20 -17.39 -14.87 -18.29
N THR A 21 -16.40 -15.68 -18.67
CA THR A 21 -14.97 -15.37 -18.41
C THR A 21 -14.32 -14.45 -19.44
N SER A 22 -15.10 -13.86 -20.35
CA SER A 22 -14.62 -12.80 -21.25
C SER A 22 -14.70 -11.45 -20.54
N VAL A 23 -13.54 -10.95 -20.11
CA VAL A 23 -13.36 -9.62 -19.55
C VAL A 23 -13.90 -8.58 -20.53
N VAL A 24 -15.02 -7.95 -20.20
CA VAL A 24 -15.50 -6.75 -20.88
C VAL A 24 -14.53 -5.61 -20.53
N ALA A 25 -13.74 -5.18 -21.51
CA ALA A 25 -12.99 -3.93 -21.42
C ALA A 25 -14.00 -2.78 -21.36
N VAL A 26 -14.14 -2.17 -20.19
CA VAL A 26 -14.89 -0.92 -20.02
C VAL A 26 -14.01 0.21 -20.56
N ASN A 27 -14.35 0.70 -21.76
CA ASN A 27 -13.81 1.94 -22.30
C ASN A 27 -14.46 3.11 -21.56
N THR A 28 -13.87 3.54 -20.45
CA THR A 28 -14.16 4.86 -19.85
C THR A 28 -13.21 5.89 -20.42
N THR A 29 -13.66 6.62 -21.43
CA THR A 29 -13.06 7.91 -21.82
C THR A 29 -13.42 8.95 -20.75
N ILE A 30 -12.47 9.25 -19.88
CA ILE A 30 -12.45 10.47 -19.07
C ILE A 30 -11.43 11.41 -19.75
N PRO A 31 -11.76 12.68 -20.05
CA PRO A 31 -10.77 13.61 -20.59
C PRO A 31 -9.82 14.03 -19.47
N GLY A 32 -8.75 13.26 -19.31
CA GLY A 32 -7.59 13.63 -18.51
C GLY A 32 -6.65 14.46 -19.36
N SER A 33 -6.36 15.68 -18.92
CA SER A 33 -5.31 16.53 -19.49
C SER A 33 -3.97 15.78 -19.46
N GLU A 34 -3.48 15.34 -20.61
CA GLU A 34 -2.18 14.66 -20.71
C GLU A 34 -1.05 15.65 -20.42
N LEU A 35 -0.46 15.54 -19.22
CA LEU A 35 0.77 16.25 -18.90
C LEU A 35 1.94 15.47 -19.52
N SER A 36 2.44 15.96 -20.67
CA SER A 36 3.52 15.33 -21.45
C SER A 36 4.81 15.16 -20.63
N ALA A 37 5.52 14.04 -20.85
CA ALA A 37 6.81 13.71 -20.25
C ALA A 37 7.89 14.80 -20.48
N ASN A 38 7.75 15.62 -21.53
CA ASN A 38 8.60 16.78 -21.76
C ASN A 38 8.33 17.92 -20.76
N GLY A 39 7.07 18.12 -20.35
CA GLY A 39 6.71 19.10 -19.31
C GLY A 39 7.26 18.72 -17.94
N LEU A 40 7.29 17.42 -17.61
CA LEU A 40 7.90 16.92 -16.36
C LEU A 40 9.41 17.11 -16.32
N ARG A 41 10.11 16.91 -17.44
CA ARG A 41 11.56 17.15 -17.53
C ARG A 41 11.91 18.63 -17.39
N GLN A 42 11.04 19.52 -17.86
CA GLN A 42 11.21 20.96 -17.77
C GLN A 42 10.98 21.49 -16.34
N LEU A 43 10.02 20.89 -15.61
CA LEU A 43 9.79 21.17 -14.19
C LEU A 43 10.91 20.59 -13.29
N ALA A 44 11.43 19.39 -13.61
CA ALA A 44 12.54 18.79 -12.87
C ALA A 44 13.88 19.52 -13.10
N ALA A 45 14.11 20.06 -14.30
CA ALA A 45 15.30 20.86 -14.60
C ALA A 45 15.31 22.23 -13.90
N ALA A 46 14.15 22.74 -13.47
CA ALA A 46 14.05 23.98 -12.70
C ALA A 46 14.45 23.81 -11.22
N VAL A 47 14.66 22.58 -10.74
CA VAL A 47 15.10 22.26 -9.37
C VAL A 47 16.59 21.89 -9.38
N VAL A 48 17.42 22.83 -9.82
CA VAL A 48 18.87 22.85 -9.56
C VAL A 48 19.13 24.08 -8.70
N PRO A 49 19.87 23.98 -7.57
CA PRO A 49 20.10 25.12 -6.70
C PRO A 49 21.09 26.08 -7.38
N GLN A 50 20.59 27.03 -8.15
CA GLN A 50 21.33 28.24 -8.45
C GLN A 50 21.10 29.21 -7.30
N SER A 51 22.10 29.34 -6.43
CA SER A 51 22.21 30.44 -5.48
C SER A 51 22.09 31.76 -6.24
N PRO A 52 21.11 32.64 -5.97
CA PRO A 52 21.09 33.94 -6.61
C PRO A 52 22.04 34.87 -5.87
N VAL A 53 23.16 35.17 -6.53
CA VAL A 53 23.97 36.35 -6.22
C VAL A 53 23.07 37.58 -6.41
N PHE A 54 22.84 38.31 -5.32
CA PHE A 54 22.04 39.53 -5.30
C PHE A 54 22.72 40.62 -6.15
N HIS A 55 22.10 41.02 -7.27
CA HIS A 55 22.38 42.28 -7.95
C HIS A 55 21.21 43.26 -7.69
N PRO A 56 21.47 44.44 -7.11
CA PRO A 56 20.39 45.35 -6.70
C PRO A 56 20.13 46.40 -7.78
N SER A 57 19.11 46.21 -8.62
CA SER A 57 18.48 47.34 -9.34
C SER A 57 17.24 46.92 -10.15
N LEU A 58 16.09 46.80 -9.49
CA LEU A 58 14.87 47.48 -9.97
C LEU A 58 13.82 47.50 -8.86
N ARG A 59 13.41 48.72 -8.51
CA ARG A 59 12.37 49.03 -7.52
C ARG A 59 11.07 48.27 -7.81
N SER A 60 10.76 47.27 -6.97
CA SER A 60 9.38 46.95 -6.63
C SER A 60 9.04 47.74 -5.36
N GLN A 61 8.43 48.90 -5.55
CA GLN A 61 7.84 49.68 -4.48
C GLN A 61 6.53 48.97 -4.09
N PHE A 62 6.55 48.25 -2.97
CA PHE A 62 5.46 48.14 -1.97
C PHE A 62 5.91 47.15 -0.89
N SER A 63 6.93 47.52 -0.10
CA SER A 63 7.06 46.99 1.26
C SER A 63 6.21 47.88 2.16
N LEU A 64 4.99 47.45 2.46
CA LEU A 64 4.31 47.91 3.68
C LEU A 64 5.06 47.28 4.87
N ASN A 65 6.22 47.86 5.20
CA ASN A 65 6.86 47.57 6.47
C ASN A 65 5.93 48.14 7.56
N LEU A 66 5.33 47.25 8.33
CA LEU A 66 4.60 47.60 9.55
C LEU A 66 5.60 48.33 10.46
N LEU A 67 5.49 49.66 10.57
CA LEU A 67 6.41 50.54 11.31
C LEU A 67 6.21 50.50 12.84
N SER A 68 5.45 49.53 13.35
CA SER A 68 5.34 49.25 14.78
C SER A 68 6.01 47.92 15.05
N ALA A 69 7.23 47.96 15.58
CA ALA A 69 7.82 46.80 16.24
C ALA A 69 6.97 46.49 17.48
N PHE A 70 6.68 45.21 17.70
CA PHE A 70 6.05 44.76 18.93
C PHE A 70 6.99 45.02 20.12
N PRO A 71 6.47 45.17 21.35
CA PRO A 71 7.31 45.37 22.53
C PRO A 71 8.37 44.26 22.67
N GLU A 72 9.60 44.61 23.04
CA GLU A 72 10.73 43.66 23.26
C GLU A 72 10.39 42.58 24.31
N ASP A 73 9.49 42.89 25.24
CA ASP A 73 8.98 41.94 26.26
C ASP A 73 8.10 40.82 25.67
N LEU A 74 7.71 40.95 24.40
CA LEU A 74 6.96 39.98 23.61
C LEU A 74 7.88 39.08 22.76
N GLU A 75 9.21 39.28 22.83
CA GLU A 75 10.16 38.55 21.99
C GLU A 75 10.40 37.14 22.52
N VAL A 76 10.20 36.18 21.62
CA VAL A 76 10.59 34.79 21.81
C VAL A 76 12.10 34.75 22.06
N SER A 77 12.54 34.06 23.13
CA SER A 77 13.96 34.01 23.47
C SER A 77 14.82 33.49 22.30
N ASP A 78 16.04 34.00 22.16
CA ASP A 78 17.00 33.56 21.13
C ASP A 78 17.18 32.04 21.11
N TYR A 79 17.13 31.42 22.28
CA TYR A 79 17.15 29.96 22.42
C TYR A 79 15.97 29.28 21.71
N CYS A 80 14.75 29.77 21.94
CA CYS A 80 13.55 29.23 21.29
C CYS A 80 13.55 29.52 19.78
N VAL A 81 14.04 30.69 19.35
CA VAL A 81 14.23 31.00 17.93
C VAL A 81 15.21 30.02 17.27
N ALA A 82 16.31 29.66 17.95
CA ALA A 82 17.25 28.66 17.45
C ALA A 82 16.62 27.26 17.34
N LEU A 83 15.85 26.82 18.35
CA LEU A 83 15.12 25.55 18.27
C LEU A 83 14.12 25.54 17.12
N LEU A 84 13.41 26.65 16.89
CA LEU A 84 12.46 26.79 15.78
C LEU A 84 13.15 26.68 14.41
N ALA A 85 14.33 27.28 14.26
CA ALA A 85 15.13 27.16 13.04
C ALA A 85 15.57 25.70 12.79
N ILE A 86 16.01 24.99 13.84
CA ILE A 86 16.37 23.57 13.75
C ILE A 86 15.15 22.73 13.39
N PHE A 87 13.99 22.99 14.01
CA PHE A 87 12.73 22.31 13.68
C PHE A 87 12.40 22.47 12.18
N GLY A 88 12.47 23.70 11.65
CA GLY A 88 12.23 23.96 10.23
C GLY A 88 13.17 23.18 9.31
N GLN A 89 14.45 23.09 9.67
CA GLN A 89 15.44 22.30 8.93
C GLN A 89 15.10 20.79 8.97
N ARG A 90 14.80 20.23 10.16
CA ARG A 90 14.47 18.81 10.31
C ARG A 90 13.16 18.44 9.63
N TYR A 91 12.15 19.30 9.74
CA TYR A 91 10.87 19.16 9.05
C TYR A 91 11.07 19.08 7.53
N SER A 92 11.76 20.06 6.94
CA SER A 92 12.05 20.07 5.50
C SER A 92 12.83 18.83 5.07
N THR A 93 13.83 18.42 5.86
CA THR A 93 14.62 17.21 5.60
C THR A 93 13.75 15.94 5.58
N TYR A 94 12.83 15.79 6.54
CA TYR A 94 11.93 14.64 6.58
C TYR A 94 10.96 14.63 5.40
N VAL A 95 10.32 15.76 5.09
CA VAL A 95 9.42 15.88 3.94
C VAL A 95 10.15 15.60 2.62
N ASN A 96 11.37 16.11 2.45
CA ASN A 96 12.22 15.82 1.28
C ASN A 96 12.58 14.34 1.15
N CYS A 97 12.55 13.57 2.25
CA CYS A 97 12.70 12.12 2.20
C CYS A 97 11.38 11.42 1.82
N LEU A 98 10.25 11.87 2.37
CA LEU A 98 8.93 11.24 2.15
C LEU A 98 8.50 11.28 0.68
N VAL A 99 8.64 12.43 0.02
CA VAL A 99 8.16 12.64 -1.36
C VAL A 99 8.72 11.62 -2.35
N PRO A 100 10.06 11.45 -2.48
CA PRO A 100 10.62 10.44 -3.39
C PRO A 100 10.36 9.00 -2.92
N ALA A 101 10.13 8.78 -1.63
CA ALA A 101 9.81 7.47 -1.06
C ALA A 101 8.32 7.11 -1.17
N ALA A 102 7.48 7.97 -1.76
CA ALA A 102 6.05 7.72 -1.90
C ALA A 102 5.72 6.66 -2.97
N ARG A 103 6.58 6.49 -3.99
CA ARG A 103 6.38 5.51 -5.08
C ARG A 103 7.70 4.98 -5.66
N PRO A 104 8.01 3.67 -5.56
CA PRO A 104 7.33 2.68 -4.70
C PRO A 104 7.45 3.04 -3.22
N VAL A 105 6.51 2.60 -2.39
CA VAL A 105 6.43 3.07 -0.99
C VAL A 105 7.60 2.51 -0.18
N LYS A 106 8.41 3.43 0.36
CA LYS A 106 9.63 3.16 1.13
C LYS A 106 9.83 4.16 2.28
N VAL A 107 8.72 4.66 2.83
CA VAL A 107 8.73 5.79 3.76
C VAL A 107 9.32 5.39 5.11
N CYS A 108 9.01 4.20 5.63
CA CYS A 108 9.56 3.74 6.90
C CYS A 108 11.04 3.41 6.75
N GLN A 109 11.41 2.67 5.69
CA GLN A 109 12.76 2.19 5.48
C GLN A 109 13.78 3.28 5.14
N ASN A 110 13.36 4.35 4.45
CA ASN A 110 14.28 5.39 4.01
C ASN A 110 14.28 6.60 4.95
N CYS A 111 13.18 6.86 5.66
CA CYS A 111 12.99 8.12 6.39
C CYS A 111 12.94 7.96 7.91
N TYR A 112 13.20 6.76 8.46
CA TYR A 112 13.20 6.56 9.92
C TYR A 112 14.18 7.48 10.67
N GLY A 113 15.39 7.67 10.14
CA GLY A 113 16.38 8.51 10.81
C GLY A 113 16.03 10.00 10.78
N THR A 114 15.42 10.47 9.68
CA THR A 114 14.97 11.86 9.55
C THR A 114 13.74 12.13 10.41
N TYR A 115 12.84 11.14 10.55
CA TYR A 115 11.74 11.18 11.52
C TYR A 115 12.24 11.25 12.97
N GLY A 116 13.19 10.39 13.35
CA GLY A 116 13.76 10.39 14.70
C GLY A 116 14.37 11.74 15.09
N ASN A 117 15.11 12.38 14.17
CA ASN A 117 15.66 13.72 14.39
C ASN A 117 14.56 14.80 14.54
N LEU A 118 13.45 14.68 13.82
CA LEU A 118 12.31 15.59 13.93
C LEU A 118 11.59 15.43 15.27
N MET A 119 11.38 14.17 15.68
CA MET A 119 10.79 13.83 16.98
C MET A 119 11.65 14.37 18.13
N GLU A 120 12.97 14.23 18.05
CA GLU A 120 13.90 14.75 19.06
C GLU A 120 13.79 16.27 19.22
N ILE A 121 13.88 17.04 18.12
CA ILE A 121 13.80 18.50 18.22
C ILE A 121 12.42 18.97 18.70
N TYR A 122 11.34 18.30 18.30
CA TYR A 122 10.01 18.60 18.80
C TYR A 122 9.88 18.33 20.31
N LYS A 123 10.46 17.24 20.79
CA LYS A 123 10.54 16.94 22.23
C LYS A 123 11.34 18.00 22.99
N ASN A 124 12.44 18.49 22.42
CA ASN A 124 13.22 19.56 23.03
C ASN A 124 12.41 20.86 23.15
N ILE A 125 11.58 21.20 22.15
CA ILE A 125 10.69 22.37 22.21
C ILE A 125 9.57 22.20 23.24
N SER A 126 9.01 21.00 23.35
CA SER A 126 7.81 20.74 24.16
C SER A 126 8.10 20.49 25.63
N ASP A 127 9.18 19.78 25.96
CA ASP A 127 9.41 19.23 27.30
C ASP A 127 10.67 19.77 27.99
N GLN A 128 11.65 20.32 27.26
CA GLN A 128 12.93 20.72 27.85
C GLN A 128 12.95 22.20 28.26
N MET A 129 13.64 22.48 29.37
CA MET A 129 13.97 23.84 29.79
C MET A 129 15.33 24.24 29.21
N GLY A 130 15.35 25.40 28.57
CA GLY A 130 16.55 26.03 28.04
C GLY A 130 17.40 26.74 29.09
N PRO A 131 18.49 27.41 28.66
CA PRO A 131 19.29 28.27 29.51
C PRO A 131 18.42 29.31 30.22
N GLY A 132 18.63 29.51 31.52
CA GLY A 132 17.86 30.48 32.31
C GLY A 132 16.44 30.02 32.66
N ASN A 133 16.16 28.71 32.67
CA ASN A 133 14.84 28.13 32.95
C ASN A 133 13.74 28.58 31.98
N VAL A 134 14.10 28.89 30.73
CA VAL A 134 13.15 29.31 29.69
C VAL A 134 12.51 28.09 29.04
N SER A 135 11.18 28.02 29.03
CA SER A 135 10.41 27.01 28.30
C SER A 135 9.91 27.55 26.97
N CYS A 136 10.09 26.78 25.90
CA CYS A 136 9.63 27.16 24.55
C CYS A 136 8.23 26.64 24.22
N ARG A 137 7.64 25.81 25.09
CA ARG A 137 6.39 25.11 24.82
C ARG A 137 5.25 26.07 24.54
N ASP A 138 4.99 26.99 25.47
CA ASP A 138 3.84 27.88 25.33
C ASP A 138 4.10 29.02 24.34
N SER A 139 5.36 29.45 24.18
CA SER A 139 5.76 30.50 23.24
C SER A 139 5.82 30.04 21.78
N LEU A 140 6.09 28.76 21.49
CA LEU A 140 6.18 28.23 20.12
C LEU A 140 5.01 27.33 19.71
N LEU A 141 4.41 26.59 20.64
CA LEU A 141 3.37 25.61 20.32
C LEU A 141 1.94 26.10 20.60
N ARG A 142 1.78 27.15 21.42
CA ARG A 142 0.47 27.62 21.90
C ARG A 142 0.31 29.15 21.93
N SER A 143 1.22 29.88 21.30
CA SER A 143 1.23 31.35 21.33
C SER A 143 0.22 31.98 20.39
N ASP A 144 -0.25 31.24 19.39
CA ASP A 144 -1.20 31.72 18.39
C ASP A 144 -2.33 30.69 18.14
N ARG A 145 -3.40 31.15 17.49
CA ARG A 145 -4.59 30.31 17.19
C ARG A 145 -4.30 29.21 16.15
N LEU A 146 -3.33 29.42 15.26
CA LEU A 146 -2.98 28.48 14.20
C LEU A 146 -2.11 27.33 14.74
N MET A 147 -1.26 27.58 15.73
CA MET A 147 -0.35 26.62 16.35
C MET A 147 0.47 25.86 15.29
N LEU A 148 1.10 26.60 14.37
CA LEU A 148 1.64 26.03 13.13
C LEU A 148 2.66 24.92 13.38
N VAL A 149 3.60 25.11 14.32
CA VAL A 149 4.63 24.12 14.64
C VAL A 149 4.01 22.81 15.13
N PHE A 150 3.00 22.90 15.99
CA PHE A 150 2.24 21.74 16.46
C PHE A 150 1.52 21.05 15.31
N LEU A 151 0.80 21.79 14.47
CA LEU A 151 0.05 21.23 13.34
C LEU A 151 0.98 20.51 12.34
N LEU A 152 2.12 21.10 12.02
CA LEU A 152 3.10 20.52 11.10
C LEU A 152 3.69 19.21 11.66
N TYR A 153 4.06 19.18 12.93
CA TYR A 153 4.54 17.96 13.58
C TYR A 153 3.45 16.88 13.64
N SER A 154 2.26 17.23 14.11
CA SER A 154 1.13 16.29 14.27
C SER A 154 0.78 15.60 12.95
N ASN A 155 0.74 16.34 11.83
CA ASN A 155 0.48 15.74 10.53
C ASN A 155 1.53 14.70 10.12
N LEU A 156 2.80 14.94 10.46
CA LEU A 156 3.90 14.03 10.13
C LEU A 156 3.94 12.81 11.07
N GLU A 157 3.57 13.00 12.33
CA GLU A 157 3.35 11.93 13.31
C GLU A 157 2.17 11.04 12.90
N ASP A 158 1.10 11.62 12.37
CA ASP A 158 -0.05 10.88 11.81
C ASP A 158 0.37 10.04 10.61
N ILE A 159 1.16 10.59 9.69
CA ILE A 159 1.69 9.81 8.54
C ILE A 159 2.52 8.63 9.05
N TRP A 160 3.42 8.85 10.02
CA TRP A 160 4.25 7.79 10.58
C TRP A 160 3.43 6.69 11.24
N THR A 161 2.43 7.09 12.03
CA THR A 161 1.57 6.18 12.81
C THR A 161 0.62 5.40 11.89
N ALA A 162 -0.02 6.08 10.93
CA ALA A 162 -0.90 5.44 9.95
C ALA A 162 -0.14 4.48 9.00
N SER A 163 1.15 4.74 8.78
CA SER A 163 2.04 3.85 8.02
C SER A 163 2.53 2.64 8.84
N GLU A 164 2.20 2.59 10.14
CA GLU A 164 2.61 1.55 11.07
C GLU A 164 4.15 1.35 11.11
N CYS A 165 4.91 2.44 10.90
CA CYS A 165 6.37 2.37 10.78
C CYS A 165 7.06 1.85 12.06
N ASN A 166 6.43 2.02 13.23
CA ASN A 166 6.89 1.47 14.50
C ASN A 166 7.02 -0.06 14.49
N ARG A 167 6.33 -0.77 13.59
CA ARG A 167 6.44 -2.23 13.45
C ARG A 167 7.67 -2.65 12.64
N CYS A 168 8.20 -1.75 11.82
CA CYS A 168 9.35 -2.02 10.94
C CYS A 168 10.66 -1.39 11.40
N VAL A 169 10.59 -0.44 12.33
CA VAL A 169 11.73 0.35 12.82
C VAL A 169 11.92 0.10 14.31
N SER A 170 13.16 0.12 14.78
CA SER A 170 13.47 0.03 16.21
C SER A 170 12.96 1.26 16.99
N LEU A 171 12.70 1.10 18.28
CA LEU A 171 12.19 2.17 19.15
C LEU A 171 13.10 3.42 19.18
N THR A 172 14.39 3.24 18.91
CA THR A 172 15.36 4.34 18.87
C THR A 172 15.43 5.04 17.51
N HIS A 173 14.67 4.59 16.51
CA HIS A 173 14.70 5.15 15.15
C HIS A 173 16.11 5.14 14.53
N HIS A 174 16.92 4.14 14.85
CA HIS A 174 18.28 3.99 14.33
C HIS A 174 18.48 2.78 13.41
N SER A 175 17.51 1.86 13.38
CA SER A 175 17.63 0.63 12.60
C SER A 175 16.27 0.04 12.25
N LEU A 176 16.25 -0.82 11.25
CA LEU A 176 15.10 -1.67 10.94
C LEU A 176 15.07 -2.88 11.88
N THR A 177 13.89 -3.43 12.09
CA THR A 177 13.76 -4.69 12.85
C THR A 177 14.34 -5.87 12.06
N ASN A 178 14.73 -6.92 12.78
CA ASN A 178 15.25 -8.14 12.16
C ASN A 178 14.23 -8.78 11.19
N ASP A 179 12.94 -8.73 11.53
CA ASP A 179 11.86 -9.25 10.69
C ASP A 179 11.76 -8.47 9.37
N THR A 180 11.83 -7.14 9.43
CA THR A 180 11.84 -6.29 8.24
C THR A 180 13.06 -6.58 7.37
N LEU A 181 14.25 -6.68 7.96
CA LEU A 181 15.48 -7.01 7.22
C LEU A 181 15.38 -8.39 6.54
N TYR A 182 14.84 -9.37 7.25
CA TYR A 182 14.64 -10.72 6.72
C TYR A 182 13.62 -10.75 5.57
N PHE A 183 12.52 -10.01 5.70
CA PHE A 183 11.55 -9.82 4.63
C PHE A 183 12.20 -9.19 3.40
N MET A 184 12.94 -8.09 3.56
CA MET A 184 13.59 -7.39 2.45
C MET A 184 14.63 -8.28 1.75
N ALA A 185 15.38 -9.09 2.49
CA ALA A 185 16.31 -10.06 1.90
C ALA A 185 15.57 -11.11 1.05
N THR A 186 14.47 -11.65 1.57
CA THR A 186 13.64 -12.66 0.87
C THR A 186 12.95 -12.06 -0.36
N LEU A 187 12.49 -10.82 -0.26
CA LEU A 187 11.92 -10.04 -1.36
C LEU A 187 12.97 -9.82 -2.46
N ASN A 188 14.16 -9.35 -2.10
CA ASN A 188 15.25 -9.14 -3.06
C ASN A 188 15.62 -10.44 -3.77
N GLN A 189 15.70 -11.57 -3.06
CA GLN A 189 15.94 -12.87 -3.68
C GLN A 189 14.86 -13.23 -4.71
N SER A 190 13.59 -12.95 -4.40
CA SER A 190 12.46 -13.19 -5.30
C SER A 190 12.53 -12.29 -6.55
N LEU A 191 12.76 -10.99 -6.36
CA LEU A 191 12.88 -10.01 -7.44
C LEU A 191 14.11 -10.29 -8.33
N SER A 192 15.25 -10.66 -7.76
CA SER A 192 16.44 -11.06 -8.52
C SER A 192 16.18 -12.31 -9.37
N CYS A 193 15.39 -13.27 -8.85
CA CYS A 193 14.96 -14.40 -9.65
C CYS A 193 14.09 -13.96 -10.84
N PHE A 194 13.11 -13.08 -10.60
CA PHE A 194 12.25 -12.55 -11.68
C PHE A 194 13.07 -11.81 -12.73
N GLU A 195 14.00 -10.95 -12.31
CA GLU A 195 14.86 -10.18 -13.20
C GLU A 195 15.76 -11.08 -14.07
N LYS A 196 16.33 -12.15 -13.49
CA LYS A 196 17.17 -13.11 -14.22
C LYS A 196 16.43 -13.71 -15.42
N TYR A 197 15.23 -14.26 -15.21
CA TYR A 197 14.48 -14.91 -16.28
C TYR A 197 13.79 -13.89 -17.21
N GLN A 198 13.44 -12.70 -16.71
CA GLN A 198 12.91 -11.63 -17.54
C GLN A 198 13.95 -11.15 -18.56
N LYS A 199 15.22 -11.00 -18.17
CA LYS A 199 16.31 -10.60 -19.10
C LYS A 199 16.61 -11.66 -20.16
N GLN A 200 16.34 -12.93 -19.85
CA GLN A 200 16.55 -14.05 -20.77
C GLN A 200 15.40 -14.24 -21.77
N GLY A 201 14.26 -13.56 -21.58
CA GLY A 201 13.06 -13.74 -22.41
C GLY A 201 12.26 -15.01 -22.10
N ASN A 202 12.66 -15.78 -21.09
CA ASN A 202 12.07 -17.07 -20.76
C ASN A 202 10.94 -16.93 -19.73
N HIS A 203 9.82 -16.33 -20.13
CA HIS A 203 8.67 -16.12 -19.24
C HIS A 203 8.05 -17.42 -18.71
N SER A 204 8.09 -18.51 -19.48
CA SER A 204 7.51 -19.80 -19.07
C SER A 204 8.31 -20.46 -17.93
N GLU A 205 9.66 -20.38 -18.00
CA GLU A 205 10.55 -20.91 -16.98
C GLU A 205 10.57 -20.05 -15.70
N LEU A 206 10.31 -18.74 -15.81
CA LEU A 206 10.24 -17.84 -14.65
C LEU A 206 9.26 -18.38 -13.59
N CYS A 207 8.07 -18.78 -14.03
CA CYS A 207 7.02 -19.25 -13.13
C CYS A 207 7.36 -20.59 -12.45
N THR A 208 8.17 -21.43 -13.09
CA THR A 208 8.60 -22.72 -12.50
C THR A 208 9.78 -22.52 -11.57
N GLU A 209 10.79 -21.79 -12.01
CA GLU A 209 12.07 -21.62 -11.31
C GLU A 209 11.94 -20.68 -10.11
N CYS A 210 11.16 -19.60 -10.23
CA CYS A 210 10.96 -18.64 -9.13
C CYS A 210 9.77 -18.99 -8.22
N LYS A 211 9.10 -20.12 -8.44
CA LYS A 211 7.94 -20.54 -7.65
C LYS A 211 8.27 -20.73 -6.18
N ALA A 212 9.39 -21.38 -5.89
CA ALA A 212 9.80 -21.70 -4.53
C ALA A 212 10.14 -20.43 -3.72
N THR A 213 10.90 -19.51 -4.32
CA THR A 213 11.27 -18.24 -3.69
C THR A 213 10.05 -17.35 -3.46
N TYR A 214 9.18 -17.20 -4.47
CA TYR A 214 7.93 -16.44 -4.33
C TYR A 214 7.00 -17.06 -3.28
N ARG A 215 6.87 -18.39 -3.23
CA ARG A 215 6.10 -19.08 -2.20
C ARG A 215 6.66 -18.79 -0.80
N GLY A 216 7.98 -18.89 -0.62
CA GLY A 216 8.64 -18.59 0.65
C GLY A 216 8.39 -17.15 1.11
N LEU A 217 8.44 -16.18 0.20
CA LEU A 217 8.09 -14.78 0.47
C LEU A 217 6.63 -14.64 0.93
N ASN A 218 5.68 -15.29 0.23
CA ASN A 218 4.27 -15.20 0.59
C ASN A 218 3.94 -15.89 1.93
N GLU A 219 4.62 -17.00 2.24
CA GLU A 219 4.52 -17.66 3.55
C GLU A 219 5.10 -16.78 4.67
N LEU A 220 6.24 -16.12 4.43
CA LEU A 220 6.82 -15.14 5.37
C LEU A 220 5.85 -13.97 5.61
N TYR A 221 5.33 -13.36 4.54
CA TYR A 221 4.33 -12.29 4.64
C TYR A 221 3.13 -12.73 5.49
N SER A 222 2.59 -13.93 5.22
CA SER A 222 1.43 -14.47 5.95
C SER A 222 1.72 -14.70 7.44
N ARG A 223 2.97 -15.00 7.82
CA ARG A 223 3.38 -15.09 9.24
C ARG A 223 3.47 -13.71 9.87
N MET A 224 4.07 -12.74 9.17
CA MET A 224 4.18 -11.36 9.67
C MET A 224 2.81 -10.69 9.82
N GLU A 225 1.89 -10.96 8.91
CA GLU A 225 0.49 -10.53 9.01
C GLU A 225 -0.18 -11.04 10.30
N LYS A 226 -0.03 -12.34 10.60
CA LYS A 226 -0.55 -12.94 11.83
C LYS A 226 0.11 -12.39 13.10
N ASN A 227 1.41 -12.08 13.02
CA ASN A 227 2.16 -11.50 14.13
C ASN A 227 1.95 -9.99 14.26
N HIS A 228 1.18 -9.37 13.34
CA HIS A 228 0.99 -7.94 13.25
C HIS A 228 2.33 -7.17 13.21
N THR A 229 3.27 -7.59 12.36
CA THR A 229 4.58 -6.94 12.17
C THR A 229 4.72 -6.27 10.79
N LEU A 230 3.60 -6.01 10.11
CA LEU A 230 3.57 -5.35 8.81
C LEU A 230 3.60 -3.83 8.96
N CYS A 231 4.31 -3.15 8.07
CA CYS A 231 4.18 -1.72 7.82
C CYS A 231 3.91 -1.48 6.34
N ILE A 232 3.55 -0.25 5.97
CA ILE A 232 3.14 0.09 4.61
C ILE A 232 4.19 -0.28 3.53
N ASP A 233 5.48 -0.19 3.85
CA ASP A 233 6.56 -0.57 2.93
C ASP A 233 6.52 -2.07 2.57
N ILE A 234 6.21 -2.92 3.55
CA ILE A 234 6.08 -4.37 3.37
C ILE A 234 4.79 -4.70 2.60
N GLU A 235 3.69 -4.03 2.93
CA GLU A 235 2.41 -4.21 2.26
C GLU A 235 2.47 -3.82 0.78
N ASP A 236 3.01 -2.64 0.46
CA ASP A 236 3.15 -2.16 -0.92
C ASP A 236 4.10 -3.06 -1.71
N SER A 237 5.26 -3.41 -1.16
CA SER A 237 6.21 -4.27 -1.85
C SER A 237 5.67 -5.68 -2.10
N MET A 238 4.93 -6.27 -1.15
CA MET A 238 4.26 -7.55 -1.38
C MET A 238 3.14 -7.43 -2.41
N ASN A 239 2.33 -6.37 -2.36
CA ASN A 239 1.25 -6.13 -3.31
C ASN A 239 1.80 -5.98 -4.75
N MET A 240 2.83 -5.16 -4.93
CA MET A 240 3.51 -5.00 -6.22
C MET A 240 4.11 -6.33 -6.69
N THR A 241 4.70 -7.12 -5.81
CA THR A 241 5.24 -8.45 -6.14
C THR A 241 4.13 -9.41 -6.58
N ARG A 242 2.97 -9.39 -5.92
CA ARG A 242 1.78 -10.18 -6.31
C ARG A 242 1.25 -9.75 -7.68
N ILE A 243 1.22 -8.45 -7.98
CA ILE A 243 0.83 -7.93 -9.29
C ILE A 243 1.82 -8.37 -10.36
N LEU A 244 3.13 -8.31 -10.10
CA LEU A 244 4.16 -8.81 -11.00
C LEU A 244 3.95 -10.31 -11.29
N TRP A 245 3.82 -11.12 -10.24
CA TRP A 245 3.63 -12.57 -10.36
C TRP A 245 2.36 -12.94 -11.12
N SER A 246 1.23 -12.35 -10.75
CA SER A 246 -0.10 -12.75 -11.26
C SER A 246 -0.49 -12.07 -12.57
N LYS A 247 -0.26 -10.76 -12.71
CA LYS A 247 -0.73 -9.99 -13.85
C LYS A 247 0.35 -9.82 -14.91
N LYS A 248 1.58 -9.50 -14.51
CA LYS A 248 2.66 -9.26 -15.47
C LYS A 248 3.23 -10.56 -16.05
N PHE A 249 3.43 -11.58 -15.21
CA PHE A 249 4.01 -12.86 -15.64
C PHE A 249 2.98 -13.97 -15.82
N ASN A 250 1.72 -13.76 -15.39
CA ASN A 250 0.64 -14.73 -15.49
C ASN A 250 0.96 -16.10 -14.84
N CYS A 251 1.75 -16.10 -13.77
CA CYS A 251 2.17 -17.31 -13.05
C CYS A 251 1.11 -17.84 -12.06
N SER A 252 -0.14 -17.38 -12.18
CA SER A 252 -1.24 -17.80 -11.31
C SER A 252 -1.93 -19.02 -11.91
N PHE A 253 -1.63 -20.20 -11.35
CA PHE A 253 -2.23 -21.45 -11.81
C PHE A 253 -3.50 -21.78 -11.01
N PRO A 254 -4.59 -22.21 -11.66
CA PRO A 254 -5.76 -22.73 -10.96
C PRO A 254 -5.35 -23.94 -10.11
N ARG A 255 -5.82 -23.98 -8.87
CA ARG A 255 -5.50 -25.04 -7.92
C ARG A 255 -6.09 -26.37 -8.43
N ALA A 256 -5.32 -27.47 -8.35
CA ALA A 256 -5.71 -28.81 -8.82
C ALA A 256 -6.91 -29.43 -8.08
N GLU A 257 -7.43 -28.76 -7.05
CA GLU A 257 -8.62 -29.18 -6.28
C GLU A 257 -9.94 -28.95 -7.03
N THR A 258 -9.90 -28.40 -8.25
CA THR A 258 -11.11 -28.24 -9.08
C THR A 258 -11.75 -29.58 -9.40
N VAL A 259 -10.96 -30.62 -9.67
CA VAL A 259 -11.47 -31.96 -10.05
C VAL A 259 -12.27 -32.60 -8.91
N PRO A 260 -11.75 -32.77 -7.68
CA PRO A 260 -12.53 -33.35 -6.59
C PRO A 260 -13.75 -32.50 -6.23
N VAL A 261 -13.65 -31.17 -6.27
CA VAL A 261 -14.78 -30.27 -5.99
C VAL A 261 -15.90 -30.44 -7.04
N ILE A 262 -15.56 -30.50 -8.32
CA ILE A 262 -16.53 -30.73 -9.41
C ILE A 262 -17.17 -32.12 -9.26
N ALA A 263 -16.39 -33.15 -8.95
CA ALA A 263 -16.90 -34.52 -8.79
C ALA A 263 -17.90 -34.62 -7.63
N VAL A 264 -17.55 -34.09 -6.45
CA VAL A 264 -18.43 -34.10 -5.26
C VAL A 264 -19.69 -33.26 -5.51
N SER A 265 -19.53 -32.07 -6.09
CA SER A 265 -20.68 -31.19 -6.41
C SER A 265 -21.62 -31.85 -7.43
N SER A 266 -21.08 -32.49 -8.46
CA SER A 266 -21.88 -33.21 -9.47
C SER A 266 -22.63 -34.39 -8.85
N PHE A 267 -21.96 -35.19 -8.02
CA PHE A 267 -22.60 -36.32 -7.34
C PHE A 267 -23.78 -35.88 -6.48
N MET A 268 -23.61 -34.81 -5.69
CA MET A 268 -24.68 -34.25 -4.85
C MET A 268 -25.88 -33.77 -5.68
N LEU A 269 -25.67 -33.24 -6.88
CA LEU A 269 -26.75 -32.81 -7.79
C LEU A 269 -27.52 -33.99 -8.43
N PHE A 270 -26.89 -35.15 -8.62
CA PHE A 270 -27.57 -36.32 -9.20
C PHE A 270 -28.39 -37.12 -8.18
N LEU A 271 -28.07 -37.04 -6.88
CA LEU A 271 -28.79 -37.78 -5.84
C LEU A 271 -30.31 -37.53 -5.83
N PRO A 272 -30.82 -36.27 -5.90
CA PRO A 272 -32.25 -36.03 -5.98
C PRO A 272 -32.89 -36.63 -7.24
N ILE A 273 -32.23 -36.53 -8.39
CA ILE A 273 -32.73 -37.06 -9.66
C ILE A 273 -32.90 -38.59 -9.55
N ILE A 274 -31.88 -39.27 -9.05
CA ILE A 274 -31.91 -40.73 -8.84
C ILE A 274 -33.00 -41.10 -7.81
N PHE A 275 -33.15 -40.32 -6.74
CA PHE A 275 -34.19 -40.54 -5.73
C PHE A 275 -35.61 -40.42 -6.32
N TYR A 276 -35.88 -39.38 -7.12
CA TYR A 276 -37.18 -39.20 -7.75
C TYR A 276 -37.46 -40.27 -8.81
N LEU A 277 -36.48 -40.62 -9.65
CA LEU A 277 -36.64 -41.66 -10.66
C LEU A 277 -36.86 -43.05 -10.03
N SER A 278 -36.10 -43.39 -8.99
CA SER A 278 -36.27 -44.66 -8.28
C SER A 278 -37.63 -44.76 -7.59
N SER A 279 -38.08 -43.68 -6.94
CA SER A 279 -39.42 -43.59 -6.34
C SER A 279 -40.54 -43.74 -7.38
N PHE A 280 -40.41 -43.10 -8.55
CA PHE A 280 -41.38 -43.20 -9.64
C PHE A 280 -41.47 -44.63 -10.20
N LEU A 281 -40.33 -45.26 -10.52
CA LEU A 281 -40.30 -46.63 -11.04
C LEU A 281 -40.88 -47.63 -10.03
N HIS A 282 -40.56 -47.48 -8.74
CA HIS A 282 -41.09 -48.35 -7.69
C HIS A 282 -42.62 -48.21 -7.52
N SER A 283 -43.16 -46.99 -7.69
CA SER A 283 -44.60 -46.74 -7.66
C SER A 283 -45.33 -47.43 -8.83
N GLU A 284 -44.80 -47.33 -10.05
CA GLU A 284 -45.38 -47.96 -11.24
C GLU A 284 -45.31 -49.50 -11.18
N GLN A 285 -44.23 -50.07 -10.63
CA GLN A 285 -44.14 -51.51 -10.40
C GLN A 285 -45.18 -52.03 -9.40
N LYS A 286 -45.47 -51.27 -8.32
CA LYS A 286 -46.54 -51.62 -7.38
C LYS A 286 -47.91 -51.61 -8.05
N LYS A 287 -48.20 -50.66 -8.95
CA LYS A 287 -49.46 -50.63 -9.70
C LYS A 287 -49.62 -51.85 -10.62
N ARG A 288 -48.57 -52.24 -11.36
CA ARG A 288 -48.65 -53.42 -12.26
C ARG A 288 -48.86 -54.74 -11.52
N LYS A 289 -48.32 -54.89 -10.31
CA LYS A 289 -48.55 -56.08 -9.47
C LYS A 289 -49.99 -56.17 -8.93
N LEU A 290 -50.74 -55.07 -8.86
CA LEU A 290 -52.14 -55.09 -8.45
C LEU A 290 -53.08 -55.48 -9.60
N ILE A 291 -52.77 -55.06 -10.83
CA ILE A 291 -53.58 -55.35 -12.03
C ILE A 291 -53.46 -56.82 -12.47
N HIS A 292 -52.34 -57.50 -12.19
CA HIS A 292 -52.17 -58.93 -12.50
C HIS A 292 -52.68 -59.89 -11.42
N ARG A 293 -53.28 -59.38 -10.34
CA ARG A 293 -53.81 -60.20 -9.23
C ARG A 293 -55.35 -60.22 -9.19
N GLU A 294 -56.00 -59.63 -10.19
CA GLU A 294 -57.41 -59.85 -10.53
C GLU A 294 -57.50 -60.80 -11.73
#